data_AF-A0AAW1SLC1-F1
#
_entry.id   AF-A0AAW1SLC1-F1
#
_cell.length_a   1.000
_cell.length_b   1.000
_cell.length_c   1.000
_cell.angle_alpha   90.00
_cell.angle_beta   90.00
_cell.angle_gamma   90.00
#
_symmetry.space_group_name_H-M   'P 1'
#
loop_
_entity.id
_entity.type
_entity.pdbx_description
1 polymer ?
#
loop_
_entity_poly.entity_id
_entity_poly.type
_entity_poly.pdbx_seq_one_letter_code
_entity_poly.pdbx_strand_id
1 'polypeptide(L)'
;MLIHIAGLPTSPTTLFKHRRRRSHLVIQGRFREPVPLDAVLTGQTLARPLTRLPSPWLMRALCHVARRLSPSLVISERSLLAPICASAQAVHVAAPGQEPALTDPPQEDMRLCSPVLSLHGEPLPTDQRRRLFASAQAKRARPVAAPDHVYTFHFWQHLLDLASLQLATPIYRIDLATHLDGQPLQLLACTRDGRAVWAFEARRRRAY
;
A
#
# COMPACT_ATOMS: atom_id res chain seq x y z
N MET A 1 -13.37 5.15 2.92
CA MET A 1 -11.91 5.40 2.89
C MET A 1 -11.58 6.51 3.88
N LEU A 2 -10.43 6.41 4.55
CA LEU A 2 -9.86 7.44 5.39
C LEU A 2 -8.42 7.73 4.96
N ILE A 3 -8.05 9.01 4.83
CA ILE A 3 -6.67 9.45 4.53
C ILE A 3 -6.26 10.51 5.54
N HIS A 4 -5.15 10.26 6.22
CA HIS A 4 -4.47 11.24 7.06
C HIS A 4 -3.05 11.46 6.55
N ILE A 5 -2.66 12.73 6.44
CA ILE A 5 -1.33 13.17 5.99
C ILE A 5 -0.78 14.12 7.04
N ALA A 6 0.43 13.86 7.51
CA ALA A 6 1.06 14.68 8.54
C ALA A 6 1.19 16.13 8.07
N GLY A 7 0.80 17.08 8.93
CA GLY A 7 0.89 18.51 8.65
C GLY A 7 -0.32 19.11 7.93
N LEU A 8 -1.34 18.32 7.57
CA LEU A 8 -2.61 18.86 7.06
C LEU A 8 -3.59 19.15 8.20
N PRO A 9 -4.39 20.24 8.12
CA PRO A 9 -5.36 20.61 9.16
C PRO A 9 -6.42 19.54 9.44
N THR A 10 -6.75 18.75 8.43
CA THR A 10 -7.76 17.68 8.49
C THR A 10 -7.24 16.38 9.11
N SER A 11 -5.97 16.35 9.55
CA SER A 11 -5.33 15.14 10.06
C SER A 11 -5.02 15.27 11.56
N PRO A 12 -5.44 14.29 12.39
CA PRO A 12 -5.24 14.35 13.83
C PRO A 12 -3.74 14.28 14.15
N THR A 13 -3.25 15.27 14.91
CA THR A 13 -1.82 15.37 15.27
C THR A 13 -1.35 14.18 16.11
N THR A 14 -2.22 13.62 16.96
CA THR A 14 -1.97 12.44 17.80
C THR A 14 -1.55 11.20 17.01
N LEU A 15 -2.02 11.07 15.76
CA LEU A 15 -1.71 9.93 14.89
C LEU A 15 -0.23 9.93 14.43
N PHE A 16 0.38 11.11 14.40
CA PHE A 16 1.76 11.33 13.93
C PHE A 16 2.71 11.77 15.04
N LYS A 17 2.20 12.26 16.17
CA LYS A 17 3.00 12.71 17.31
C LYS A 17 3.87 11.56 17.82
N HIS A 18 5.18 11.78 17.89
CA HIS A 18 6.20 10.79 18.30
C HIS A 18 6.33 9.55 17.40
N ARG A 19 5.66 9.50 16.23
CA ARG A 19 5.81 8.42 15.26
C ARG A 19 6.44 8.93 13.97
N ARG A 20 7.28 8.12 13.32
CA ARG A 20 7.90 8.49 12.04
C ARG A 20 6.90 8.55 10.86
N ARG A 21 5.64 8.14 11.05
CA ARG A 21 4.62 8.04 9.99
C ARG A 21 4.37 9.43 9.37
N ARG A 22 4.24 9.47 8.04
CA ARG A 22 3.91 10.67 7.26
C ARG A 22 2.54 10.59 6.62
N SER A 23 2.03 9.38 6.42
CA SER A 23 0.68 9.13 5.94
C SER A 23 0.09 7.89 6.59
N HIS A 24 -1.23 7.88 6.72
CA HIS A 24 -2.05 6.74 7.09
C HIS A 24 -3.28 6.70 6.19
N LEU A 25 -3.45 5.58 5.49
CA LEU A 25 -4.52 5.31 4.56
C LEU A 25 -5.28 4.09 5.05
N VAL A 26 -6.60 4.20 5.10
CA VAL A 26 -7.50 3.08 5.40
C VAL A 26 -8.49 2.93 4.25
N ILE A 27 -8.42 1.81 3.56
CA ILE A 27 -9.37 1.44 2.50
C ILE A 27 -10.26 0.34 3.04
N GLN A 28 -11.58 0.55 2.99
CA GLN A 28 -12.57 -0.46 3.35
C GLN A 28 -13.56 -0.63 2.21
N GLY A 29 -13.89 -1.87 1.89
CA GLY A 29 -14.85 -2.18 0.83
C GLY A 29 -14.98 -3.67 0.57
N ARG A 30 -15.73 -4.02 -0.48
CA ARG A 30 -16.00 -5.39 -0.92
C ARG A 30 -15.48 -5.60 -2.33
N PHE A 31 -15.02 -6.81 -2.64
CA PHE A 31 -14.73 -7.19 -4.01
C PHE A 31 -16.05 -7.51 -4.74
N ARG A 32 -16.11 -7.21 -6.04
CA ARG A 32 -17.32 -7.47 -6.85
C ARG A 32 -17.43 -8.93 -7.27
N GLU A 33 -16.30 -9.60 -7.37
CA GLU A 33 -16.15 -10.98 -7.80
C GLU A 33 -15.09 -11.67 -6.94
N PRO A 34 -15.02 -13.00 -6.89
CA PRO A 34 -13.94 -13.70 -6.24
C PRO A 34 -12.59 -13.36 -6.88
N VAL A 35 -11.62 -12.86 -6.09
CA VAL A 35 -10.30 -12.47 -6.60
C VAL A 35 -9.19 -13.15 -5.80
N PRO A 36 -8.23 -13.85 -6.44
CA PRO A 36 -7.04 -14.34 -5.73
C PRO A 36 -6.27 -13.18 -5.10
N LEU A 37 -6.07 -13.20 -3.79
CA LEU A 37 -5.44 -12.10 -3.06
C LEU A 37 -3.97 -11.90 -3.44
N ASP A 38 -3.29 -12.95 -3.93
CA ASP A 38 -1.93 -12.84 -4.46
C ASP A 38 -1.86 -12.16 -5.84
N ALA A 39 -2.99 -12.07 -6.54
CA ALA A 39 -3.13 -11.38 -7.81
C ALA A 39 -3.50 -9.90 -7.65
N VAL A 40 -3.87 -9.45 -6.44
CA VAL A 40 -4.11 -8.03 -6.15
C VAL A 40 -2.80 -7.35 -5.78
N LEU A 41 -2.46 -6.32 -6.54
CA LEU A 41 -1.24 -5.55 -6.46
C LEU A 41 -1.55 -4.12 -6.00
N THR A 42 -0.59 -3.47 -5.34
CA THR A 42 -0.66 -2.07 -4.93
C THR A 42 0.68 -1.38 -5.16
N GLY A 43 0.66 -0.05 -5.32
CA GLY A 43 1.85 0.78 -5.51
C GLY A 43 1.59 1.89 -6.52
N GLN A 44 2.57 2.14 -7.40
CA GLN A 44 2.49 3.19 -8.43
C GLN A 44 2.38 2.59 -9.82
N THR A 45 1.46 3.11 -10.62
CA THR A 45 1.52 3.01 -12.08
C THR A 45 1.75 4.39 -12.68
N LEU A 46 2.55 4.46 -13.74
CA LEU A 46 2.92 5.69 -14.42
C LEU A 46 2.41 5.62 -15.85
N ALA A 47 1.81 6.70 -16.34
CA ALA A 47 1.40 6.81 -17.74
C ALA A 47 2.61 6.80 -18.68
N ARG A 48 3.72 7.38 -18.24
CA ARG A 48 5.02 7.44 -18.94
C ARG A 48 6.19 7.28 -17.96
N PRO A 49 7.36 6.82 -18.43
CA PRO A 49 8.55 6.70 -17.59
C PRO A 49 8.90 8.00 -16.86
N LEU A 50 9.51 7.86 -15.68
CA LEU A 50 10.03 9.00 -14.93
C LEU A 50 11.12 9.73 -15.73
N THR A 51 11.14 11.05 -15.64
CA THR A 51 12.15 11.89 -16.30
C THR A 51 13.17 12.41 -15.29
N ARG A 52 14.30 12.91 -15.79
CA ARG A 52 15.34 13.58 -14.97
C ARG A 52 15.77 12.72 -13.78
N LEU A 53 15.85 11.40 -13.95
CA LEU A 53 16.15 10.49 -12.87
C LEU A 53 17.45 10.91 -12.15
N PRO A 54 17.52 10.75 -10.82
CA PRO A 54 18.76 10.96 -10.09
C PRO A 54 19.90 10.10 -10.63
N SER A 55 21.12 10.40 -10.20
CA SER A 55 22.32 9.66 -10.62
C SER A 55 22.12 8.12 -10.48
N PRO A 56 22.72 7.30 -11.36
CA PRO A 56 22.51 5.85 -11.35
C PRO A 56 22.82 5.19 -9.99
N TRP A 57 23.80 5.70 -9.25
CA TRP A 57 24.14 5.19 -7.93
C TRP A 57 23.02 5.47 -6.90
N LEU A 58 22.41 6.66 -6.93
CA LEU A 58 21.32 7.03 -6.04
C LEU A 58 20.07 6.22 -6.37
N MET A 59 19.81 5.98 -7.65
CA MET A 59 18.73 5.08 -8.08
C MET A 59 18.91 3.66 -7.56
N ARG A 60 20.13 3.11 -7.59
CA ARG A 60 20.41 1.79 -6.98
C ARG A 60 20.14 1.79 -5.48
N ALA A 61 20.53 2.85 -4.77
CA ALA A 61 20.26 2.99 -3.34
C ALA A 61 18.75 3.05 -3.03
N LEU A 62 17.98 3.83 -3.79
CA LEU A 62 16.52 3.91 -3.67
C LEU A 62 15.85 2.56 -3.91
N CYS A 63 16.24 1.85 -4.98
CA CYS A 63 15.74 0.51 -5.27
C CYS A 63 16.07 -0.47 -4.14
N HIS A 64 17.25 -0.37 -3.54
CA HIS A 64 17.63 -1.21 -2.39
C HIS A 64 16.74 -0.93 -1.17
N VAL A 65 16.49 0.35 -0.85
CA VAL A 65 15.59 0.74 0.26
C VAL A 65 14.17 0.24 -0.02
N ALA A 66 13.66 0.43 -1.24
CA ALA A 66 12.32 0.00 -1.62
C ALA A 66 12.14 -1.52 -1.50
N ARG A 67 13.12 -2.31 -1.93
CA ARG A 67 13.12 -3.79 -1.80
C ARG A 67 13.24 -4.25 -0.35
N ARG A 68 13.92 -3.53 0.53
CA ARG A 68 13.92 -3.86 1.98
C ARG A 68 12.54 -3.64 2.61
N LEU A 69 11.78 -2.65 2.16
CA LEU A 69 10.43 -2.41 2.67
C LEU A 69 9.40 -3.39 2.12
N SER A 70 9.56 -3.78 0.86
CA SER A 70 8.71 -4.75 0.19
C SER A 70 9.57 -5.67 -0.69
N PRO A 71 10.01 -6.83 -0.17
CA PRO A 71 10.85 -7.77 -0.92
C PRO A 71 10.22 -8.25 -2.23
N SER A 72 8.88 -8.27 -2.28
CA SER A 72 8.08 -8.65 -3.45
C SER A 72 7.78 -7.50 -4.41
N LEU A 73 8.43 -6.34 -4.23
CA LEU A 73 8.27 -5.19 -5.11
C LEU A 73 8.86 -5.50 -6.50
N VAL A 74 8.01 -5.45 -7.51
CA VAL A 74 8.40 -5.51 -8.92
C VAL A 74 8.48 -4.09 -9.44
N ILE A 75 9.64 -3.73 -9.98
CA ILE A 75 9.91 -2.42 -10.57
C ILE A 75 10.06 -2.62 -12.07
N SER A 76 9.25 -1.90 -12.85
CA SER A 76 9.38 -1.75 -14.29
C SER A 76 9.59 -0.28 -14.65
N GLU A 77 9.75 0.02 -15.93
CA GLU A 77 9.86 1.41 -16.41
C GLU A 77 8.64 2.27 -16.07
N ARG A 78 7.45 1.65 -15.92
CA ARG A 78 6.17 2.35 -15.75
C ARG A 78 5.41 1.92 -14.50
N SER A 79 5.99 1.07 -13.65
CA SER A 79 5.29 0.60 -12.46
C SER A 79 6.22 0.19 -11.33
N LEU A 80 5.73 0.38 -10.11
CA LEU A 80 6.32 -0.11 -8.88
C LEU A 80 5.20 -0.78 -8.09
N LEU A 81 5.07 -2.10 -8.19
CA LEU A 81 3.92 -2.84 -7.67
C LEU A 81 4.37 -4.01 -6.79
N ALA A 82 3.63 -4.26 -5.72
CA ALA A 82 3.78 -5.44 -4.90
C ALA A 82 2.42 -6.01 -4.50
N PRO A 83 2.33 -7.29 -4.09
CA PRO A 83 1.09 -7.88 -3.59
C PRO A 83 0.51 -7.05 -2.43
N ILE A 84 -0.78 -6.73 -2.51
CA ILE A 84 -1.44 -5.86 -1.53
C ILE A 84 -1.30 -6.38 -0.10
N CYS A 85 -1.48 -7.69 0.09
CA CYS A 85 -1.35 -8.36 1.39
C CYS A 85 0.12 -8.54 1.83
N ALA A 86 1.11 -8.20 1.00
CA ALA A 86 2.50 -8.07 1.42
C ALA A 86 2.83 -6.62 1.85
N SER A 87 2.13 -5.65 1.26
CA SER A 87 2.35 -4.21 1.50
C SER A 87 1.54 -3.64 2.65
N ALA A 88 0.30 -4.09 2.84
CA ALA A 88 -0.59 -3.60 3.91
C ALA A 88 -0.03 -3.97 5.29
N GLN A 89 0.05 -2.98 6.18
CA GLN A 89 0.55 -3.19 7.54
C GLN A 89 -0.52 -3.75 8.50
N ALA A 90 -1.80 -3.72 8.12
CA ALA A 90 -2.84 -4.54 8.74
C ALA A 90 -3.94 -4.83 7.71
N VAL A 91 -4.53 -6.01 7.79
CA VAL A 91 -5.69 -6.39 6.98
C VAL A 91 -6.73 -7.05 7.88
N HIS A 92 -7.97 -6.58 7.80
CA HIS A 92 -9.10 -7.16 8.50
C HIS A 92 -10.17 -7.59 7.51
N VAL A 93 -10.73 -8.78 7.71
CA VAL A 93 -11.79 -9.37 6.88
C VAL A 93 -12.95 -9.73 7.79
N ALA A 94 -14.11 -9.17 7.51
CA ALA A 94 -15.33 -9.34 8.31
C ALA A 94 -16.52 -9.72 7.44
N ALA A 95 -17.54 -10.30 8.07
CA ALA A 95 -18.88 -10.31 7.50
C ALA A 95 -19.43 -8.87 7.46
N PRO A 96 -20.36 -8.54 6.55
CA PRO A 96 -20.97 -7.22 6.48
C PRO A 96 -21.68 -6.85 7.78
N GLY A 97 -21.44 -5.65 8.29
CA GLY A 97 -21.93 -5.17 9.58
C GLY A 97 -21.04 -5.53 10.77
N GLN A 98 -19.96 -6.29 10.55
CA GLN A 98 -18.97 -6.66 11.58
C GLN A 98 -17.58 -6.08 11.29
N GLU A 99 -17.46 -5.25 10.25
CA GLU A 99 -16.21 -4.56 9.95
C GLU A 99 -15.86 -3.51 11.02
N PRO A 100 -14.58 -3.30 11.31
CA PRO A 100 -14.14 -2.25 12.21
C PRO A 100 -14.46 -0.87 11.63
N ALA A 101 -14.66 0.12 12.50
CA ALA A 101 -14.77 1.50 12.05
C ALA A 101 -13.44 1.95 11.43
N LEU A 102 -13.50 2.85 10.44
CA LEU A 102 -12.29 3.35 9.77
C LEU A 102 -11.31 4.08 10.72
N THR A 103 -11.82 4.57 11.85
CA THR A 103 -11.08 5.27 12.91
C THR A 103 -10.50 4.34 13.96
N ASP A 104 -10.91 3.07 13.98
CA ASP A 104 -10.44 2.12 14.97
C ASP A 104 -8.94 1.84 14.79
N PRO A 105 -8.24 1.44 15.88
CA PRO A 105 -6.87 0.95 15.76
C PRO A 105 -6.79 -0.19 14.72
N PRO A 106 -5.68 -0.28 13.95
CA PRO A 106 -5.53 -1.34 12.97
C PRO A 106 -5.61 -2.74 13.62
N GLN A 107 -6.43 -3.61 13.04
CA GLN A 107 -6.61 -5.00 13.47
C GLN A 107 -6.16 -5.94 12.35
N GLU A 108 -5.58 -7.08 12.73
CA GLU A 108 -5.14 -8.12 11.80
C GLU A 108 -6.05 -9.34 11.96
N ASP A 109 -6.89 -9.60 10.96
CA ASP A 109 -7.66 -10.84 10.86
C ASP A 109 -8.02 -11.13 9.41
N MET A 110 -7.47 -12.22 8.87
CA MET A 110 -7.82 -12.70 7.53
C MET A 110 -8.29 -14.16 7.56
N ARG A 111 -8.70 -14.68 8.72
CA ARG A 111 -9.07 -16.10 8.88
C ARG A 111 -10.23 -16.49 7.96
N LEU A 112 -11.13 -15.56 7.66
CA LEU A 112 -12.25 -15.76 6.72
C LEU A 112 -11.82 -15.99 5.26
N CYS A 113 -10.57 -15.65 4.88
CA CYS A 113 -10.11 -15.84 3.49
C CYS A 113 -9.51 -17.23 3.23
N SER A 114 -8.86 -17.82 4.23
CA SER A 114 -8.20 -19.12 4.08
C SER A 114 -7.70 -19.65 5.44
N PRO A 115 -7.75 -20.98 5.68
CA PRO A 115 -7.16 -21.60 6.87
C PRO A 115 -5.66 -21.32 7.04
N VAL A 116 -4.92 -21.06 5.96
CA VAL A 116 -3.48 -20.73 6.03
C VAL A 116 -3.20 -19.39 6.72
N LEU A 117 -4.22 -18.55 6.88
CA LEU A 117 -4.16 -17.24 7.53
C LEU A 117 -4.56 -17.33 9.01
N SER A 118 -4.47 -18.54 9.57
CA SER A 118 -4.65 -18.85 10.98
C SER A 118 -3.44 -19.62 11.50
N LEU A 119 -3.07 -19.37 12.76
CA LEU A 119 -2.12 -20.17 13.51
C LEU A 119 -2.75 -20.52 14.87
N HIS A 120 -3.04 -21.79 15.10
CA HIS A 120 -3.73 -22.29 16.31
C HIS A 120 -5.12 -21.65 16.55
N GLY A 121 -5.85 -21.31 15.49
CA GLY A 121 -7.18 -20.68 15.57
C GLY A 121 -7.12 -19.15 15.66
N GLU A 122 -5.95 -18.58 15.94
CA GLU A 122 -5.72 -17.14 16.00
C GLU A 122 -5.31 -16.57 14.64
N PRO A 123 -5.58 -15.28 14.36
CA PRO A 123 -5.11 -14.62 13.16
C PRO A 123 -3.60 -14.77 12.95
N LEU A 124 -3.21 -15.03 11.71
CA LEU A 124 -1.79 -15.05 11.36
C LEU A 124 -1.16 -13.66 11.61
N PRO A 125 -0.06 -13.55 12.38
CA PRO A 125 0.55 -12.25 12.66
C PRO A 125 0.96 -11.50 11.38
N THR A 126 0.85 -10.17 11.40
CA THR A 126 1.13 -9.28 10.26
C THR A 126 2.43 -9.62 9.52
N ASP A 127 3.54 -9.82 10.23
CA ASP A 127 4.83 -10.11 9.58
C ASP A 127 4.85 -11.49 8.92
N GLN A 128 4.15 -12.47 9.49
CA GLN A 128 4.00 -13.80 8.89
C GLN A 128 3.09 -13.75 7.66
N ARG A 129 1.95 -13.04 7.73
CA ARG A 129 1.10 -12.76 6.56
C ARG A 129 1.90 -12.10 5.45
N ARG A 130 2.64 -11.03 5.74
CA ARG A 130 3.41 -10.30 4.74
C ARG A 130 4.47 -11.18 4.07
N ARG A 131 5.15 -12.06 4.83
CA ARG A 131 6.09 -13.06 4.28
C ARG A 131 5.40 -14.09 3.40
N LEU A 132 4.23 -14.59 3.82
CA LEU A 132 3.42 -15.53 3.04
C LEU A 132 3.07 -14.93 1.66
N PHE A 133 2.57 -13.69 1.64
CA PHE A 133 2.21 -12.99 0.40
C PHE A 133 3.40 -12.42 -0.39
N ALA A 134 4.57 -12.26 0.23
CA ALA A 134 5.80 -11.88 -0.47
C ALA A 134 6.50 -13.06 -1.16
N SER A 135 6.11 -14.30 -0.85
CA SER A 135 6.74 -15.52 -1.35
C SER A 135 5.84 -16.30 -2.32
N ALA A 136 6.37 -17.38 -2.90
CA ALA A 136 5.58 -18.31 -3.70
C ALA A 136 4.54 -19.08 -2.87
N GLN A 137 4.59 -19.02 -1.53
CA GLN A 137 3.68 -19.76 -0.65
C GLN A 137 2.23 -19.29 -0.79
N ALA A 138 1.98 -17.99 -0.93
CA ALA A 138 0.63 -17.49 -1.23
C ALA A 138 0.08 -18.02 -2.56
N LYS A 139 0.93 -18.15 -3.59
CA LYS A 139 0.53 -18.71 -4.89
C LYS A 139 0.09 -20.18 -4.78
N ARG A 140 0.66 -20.91 -3.83
CA ARG A 140 0.30 -22.31 -3.55
C ARG A 140 -0.98 -22.41 -2.71
N ALA A 141 -1.09 -21.58 -1.67
CA ALA A 141 -2.24 -21.60 -0.76
C ALA A 141 -3.50 -20.93 -1.35
N ARG A 142 -3.34 -20.10 -2.39
CA ARG A 142 -4.39 -19.39 -3.13
C ARG A 142 -5.51 -18.80 -2.24
N PRO A 143 -5.21 -17.94 -1.25
CA PRO A 143 -6.27 -17.23 -0.53
C PRO A 143 -7.10 -16.39 -1.51
N VAL A 144 -8.42 -16.49 -1.43
CA VAL A 144 -9.35 -15.78 -2.33
C VAL A 144 -10.13 -14.75 -1.52
N ALA A 145 -10.25 -13.54 -2.07
CA ALA A 145 -11.17 -12.55 -1.57
C ALA A 145 -12.58 -12.89 -2.06
N ALA A 146 -13.52 -13.13 -1.14
CA ALA A 146 -14.90 -13.47 -1.46
C ALA A 146 -15.78 -12.20 -1.47
N PRO A 147 -16.75 -12.06 -2.39
CA PRO A 147 -17.56 -10.85 -2.53
C PRO A 147 -18.46 -10.52 -1.33
N ASP A 148 -18.78 -11.53 -0.53
CA ASP A 148 -19.64 -11.46 0.65
C ASP A 148 -18.93 -10.90 1.88
N HIS A 149 -17.60 -10.76 1.87
CA HIS A 149 -16.83 -10.17 2.96
C HIS A 149 -16.46 -8.70 2.73
N VAL A 150 -16.29 -7.98 3.83
CA VAL A 150 -15.74 -6.62 3.87
C VAL A 150 -14.27 -6.68 4.24
N TYR A 151 -13.45 -6.01 3.44
CA TYR A 151 -11.99 -5.97 3.57
C TYR A 151 -11.55 -4.58 4.01
N THR A 152 -10.75 -4.51 5.06
CA THR A 152 -10.15 -3.27 5.55
C THR A 152 -8.63 -3.38 5.46
N PHE A 153 -8.01 -2.52 4.64
CA PHE A 153 -6.57 -2.45 4.46
C PHE A 153 -6.03 -1.17 5.10
N HIS A 154 -5.05 -1.31 5.98
CA HIS A 154 -4.31 -0.17 6.51
C HIS A 154 -2.93 -0.07 5.88
N PHE A 155 -2.63 1.13 5.37
CA PHE A 155 -1.32 1.49 4.87
C PHE A 155 -0.76 2.66 5.68
N TRP A 156 0.46 2.55 6.17
CA TRP A 156 1.19 3.70 6.71
C TRP A 156 2.67 3.64 6.32
N GLN A 157 3.22 4.80 5.98
CA GLN A 157 4.62 4.91 5.57
C GLN A 157 5.24 6.23 6.03
N HIS A 158 6.57 6.27 6.07
CA HIS A 158 7.36 7.36 6.65
C HIS A 158 8.34 8.00 5.68
N LEU A 159 8.54 7.41 4.49
CA LEU A 159 9.55 7.86 3.54
C LEU A 159 9.00 8.93 2.59
N LEU A 160 7.76 8.78 2.14
CA LEU A 160 7.12 9.69 1.21
C LEU A 160 6.24 10.67 1.96
N ASP A 161 6.53 11.95 1.82
CA ASP A 161 5.63 13.03 2.19
C ASP A 161 4.70 13.33 1.02
N LEU A 162 3.43 12.93 1.15
CA LEU A 162 2.41 13.13 0.13
C LEU A 162 1.99 14.61 -0.01
N ALA A 163 2.18 15.43 1.02
CA ALA A 163 1.83 16.86 0.96
C ALA A 163 2.86 17.64 0.14
N SER A 164 4.15 17.36 0.35
CA SER A 164 5.25 18.04 -0.35
C SER A 164 5.76 17.30 -1.60
N LEU A 165 5.31 16.06 -1.82
CA LEU A 165 5.84 15.12 -2.83
C LEU A 165 7.34 14.84 -2.68
N GLN A 166 7.85 14.88 -1.44
CA GLN A 166 9.24 14.60 -1.15
C GLN A 166 9.44 13.17 -0.66
N LEU A 167 10.42 12.48 -1.24
CA LEU A 167 10.92 11.21 -0.74
C LEU A 167 12.13 11.47 0.17
N ALA A 168 11.96 11.21 1.47
CA ALA A 168 13.01 11.21 2.45
C ALA A 168 13.78 9.88 2.39
N THR A 169 15.07 9.96 2.08
CA THR A 169 16.02 8.87 2.26
C THR A 169 16.96 9.20 3.42
N PRO A 170 17.78 8.24 3.91
CA PRO A 170 18.75 8.54 4.97
C PRO A 170 19.78 9.62 4.60
N ILE A 171 20.04 9.86 3.30
CA ILE A 171 21.15 10.72 2.83
C ILE A 171 20.63 11.96 2.08
N TYR A 172 19.55 11.82 1.31
CA TYR A 172 18.96 12.90 0.50
C TYR A 172 17.45 13.01 0.66
N ARG A 173 16.93 14.20 0.38
CA ARG A 173 15.52 14.41 0.07
C ARG A 173 15.37 14.61 -1.43
N ILE A 174 14.46 13.85 -2.03
CA ILE A 174 14.23 13.88 -3.48
C ILE A 174 12.84 14.48 -3.72
N ASP A 175 12.79 15.55 -4.51
CA ASP A 175 11.52 16.14 -4.97
C ASP A 175 10.98 15.30 -6.14
N LEU A 176 9.99 14.45 -5.86
CA LEU A 176 9.40 13.57 -6.86
C LEU A 176 8.65 14.35 -7.94
N ALA A 177 8.19 15.57 -7.67
CA ALA A 177 7.47 16.37 -8.66
C ALA A 177 8.34 16.68 -9.90
N THR A 178 9.65 16.80 -9.71
CA THR A 178 10.61 17.01 -10.81
C THR A 178 10.74 15.79 -11.72
N HIS A 179 10.53 14.59 -11.18
CA HIS A 179 10.71 13.32 -11.90
C HIS A 179 9.41 12.79 -12.52
N LEU A 180 8.27 13.14 -11.92
CA LEU A 180 6.95 12.68 -12.37
C LEU A 180 6.50 13.29 -13.70
N ASP A 181 7.14 14.38 -14.16
CA ASP A 181 6.76 15.07 -15.40
C ASP A 181 5.26 15.45 -15.45
N GLY A 182 4.77 15.98 -14.33
CA GLY A 182 3.36 16.37 -14.16
C GLY A 182 2.38 15.21 -13.94
N GLN A 183 2.86 13.96 -13.92
CA GLN A 183 2.02 12.81 -13.58
C GLN A 183 1.67 12.81 -12.08
N PRO A 184 0.46 12.34 -11.71
CA PRO A 184 0.07 12.20 -10.32
C PRO A 184 0.85 11.08 -9.61
N LEU A 185 1.01 11.21 -8.28
CA LEU A 185 1.22 10.02 -7.47
C LEU A 185 -0.13 9.33 -7.25
N GLN A 186 -0.16 8.03 -7.48
CA GLN A 186 -1.35 7.23 -7.28
C GLN A 186 -1.33 6.54 -5.92
N LEU A 187 -2.49 6.33 -5.33
CA LEU A 187 -2.75 5.38 -4.27
C LEU A 187 -3.72 4.36 -4.86
N LEU A 188 -3.21 3.22 -5.32
CA LEU A 188 -4.01 2.28 -6.10
C LEU A 188 -3.88 0.84 -5.62
N ALA A 189 -4.90 0.06 -5.91
CA ALA A 189 -4.80 -1.38 -6.02
C ALA A 189 -5.44 -1.84 -7.34
N CYS A 190 -4.79 -2.81 -7.99
CA CYS A 190 -5.25 -3.40 -9.23
C CYS A 190 -5.00 -4.91 -9.23
N THR A 191 -5.73 -5.65 -10.05
CA THR A 191 -5.43 -7.05 -10.31
C THR A 191 -4.26 -7.16 -11.30
N ARG A 192 -3.64 -8.34 -11.40
CA ARG A 192 -2.47 -8.58 -12.28
C ARG A 192 -2.75 -8.36 -13.77
N ASP A 193 -3.99 -8.54 -14.20
CA ASP A 193 -4.50 -8.24 -15.55
C ASP A 193 -4.86 -6.75 -15.74
N GLY A 194 -4.64 -5.90 -14.73
CA GLY A 194 -4.74 -4.45 -14.84
C GLY A 194 -6.10 -3.84 -14.45
N ARG A 195 -7.07 -4.64 -14.00
CA ARG A 195 -8.37 -4.11 -13.57
C ARG A 195 -8.23 -3.39 -12.23
N ALA A 196 -8.80 -2.19 -12.14
CA ALA A 196 -8.73 -1.41 -10.92
C ALA A 196 -9.60 -2.02 -9.81
N VAL A 197 -9.02 -2.17 -8.62
CA VAL A 197 -9.77 -2.44 -7.37
C VAL A 197 -10.12 -1.10 -6.71
N TRP A 198 -9.15 -0.19 -6.63
CA TRP A 198 -9.35 1.25 -6.35
C TRP A 198 -8.17 2.06 -6.87
N ALA A 199 -8.37 3.35 -7.14
CA ALA A 199 -7.30 4.27 -7.49
C ALA A 199 -7.66 5.70 -7.07
N PHE A 200 -6.71 6.37 -6.43
CA PHE A 200 -6.80 7.78 -6.06
C PHE A 200 -5.54 8.51 -6.51
N GLU A 201 -5.65 9.78 -6.86
CA GLU A 201 -4.54 10.57 -7.37
C GLU A 201 -4.24 11.77 -6.47
N ALA A 202 -2.95 11.93 -6.12
CA ALA A 202 -2.43 13.14 -5.51
C ALA A 202 -1.70 13.96 -6.58
N ARG A 203 -2.16 15.20 -6.78
CA ARG A 203 -1.59 16.16 -7.73
C ARG A 203 -1.20 17.43 -6.99
N ARG A 204 -0.01 17.97 -7.28
CA ARG A 204 0.34 19.34 -6.89
C ARG A 204 -0.47 20.29 -7.76
N ARG A 205 -1.29 21.14 -7.15
CA ARG A 205 -1.99 22.22 -7.86
C ARG A 205 -0.94 23.14 -8.48
N ARG A 206 -0.95 23.33 -9.81
CA ARG A 206 -0.16 24.38 -10.45
C ARG A 206 -0.73 25.72 -9.97
N ALA A 207 0.09 26.54 -9.33
CA ALA A 207 -0.24 27.95 -9.18
C ALA A 207 -0.21 28.56 -10.58
N TYR A 208 -1.32 29.19 -10.97
CA TYR A 208 -1.39 30.04 -12.15
C TYR A 208 -0.72 31.38 -11.84
#